data_AF-A0A7K3PMF0-F1
#
_entry.id   AF-A0A7K3PMF0-F1
#
_cell.length_a   1.000
_cell.length_b   1.000
_cell.length_c   1.000
_cell.angle_alpha   90.00
_cell.angle_beta   90.00
_cell.angle_gamma   90.00
#
_symmetry.space_group_name_H-M   'P 1'
#
loop_
_entity.id
_entity.type
_entity.pdbx_description
1 polymer ?
#
loop_
_entity_poly.entity_id
_entity_poly.type
_entity_poly.pdbx_seq_one_letter_code
_entity_poly.pdbx_strand_id
1 'polypeptide(L)' 'VVLPSRWEGMALAPLEAMACGRPVVVTDVDGAREGLPPALVPHCLVPPADPAALADAVAALLLDAPLRA' A
#
# COMPACT_ATOMS: atom_id res chain seq x y z
N VAL A 1 0.24 7.31 -0.45
CA VAL A 1 -0.26 7.03 -1.83
C VAL A 1 -1.11 5.79 -1.77
N VAL A 2 -2.26 5.77 -2.45
CA VAL A 2 -3.16 4.62 -2.45
C VAL A 2 -3.26 4.09 -3.87
N LEU A 3 -2.91 2.82 -4.08
CA LEU A 3 -2.97 2.15 -5.38
C LEU A 3 -3.89 0.92 -5.29
N PRO A 4 -5.22 1.07 -5.52
CA PRO A 4 -6.18 -0.01 -5.42
C PRO A 4 -6.34 -0.78 -6.75
N SER A 5 -5.22 -1.07 -7.40
CA SER A 5 -5.21 -1.70 -8.74
C SER A 5 -5.68 -3.15 -8.69
N ARG A 6 -6.28 -3.63 -9.78
CA ARG A 6 -6.68 -5.05 -9.93
C ARG A 6 -5.59 -5.89 -10.59
N TRP A 7 -4.62 -5.23 -11.22
CA TRP A 7 -3.48 -5.83 -11.88
C TRP A 7 -2.39 -4.78 -12.01
N GLU A 8 -1.13 -5.20 -11.83
CA GLU A 8 0.06 -4.39 -12.07
C GLU A 8 1.15 -5.30 -12.64
N GLY A 9 1.87 -4.82 -13.65
CA GLY A 9 3.11 -5.48 -14.09
C GLY A 9 4.25 -5.21 -13.11
N MET A 10 4.48 -3.93 -12.82
CA MET A 10 5.34 -3.45 -11.74
C MET A 10 4.71 -2.18 -11.16
N ALA A 11 4.45 -2.15 -9.85
CA ALA A 11 3.80 -1.02 -9.21
C ALA A 11 4.78 0.15 -8.98
N LEU A 12 5.14 0.86 -10.06
CA LEU A 12 6.11 1.97 -10.01
C LEU A 12 5.67 3.12 -9.10
N ALA A 13 4.39 3.50 -9.11
CA ALA A 13 3.90 4.61 -8.31
C ALA A 13 4.10 4.41 -6.78
N PRO A 14 3.83 3.22 -6.21
CA PRO A 14 4.22 2.90 -4.83
C PRO A 14 5.73 2.94 -4.58
N LEU A 15 6.56 2.49 -5.52
CA LEU A 15 8.02 2.54 -5.39
C LEU A 15 8.53 3.98 -5.33
N GLU A 16 8.04 4.84 -6.23
CA GLU A 16 8.34 6.28 -6.25
C GLU A 16 7.88 6.95 -4.96
N ALA A 17 6.67 6.62 -4.48
CA ALA A 17 6.15 7.12 -3.22
C ALA A 17 7.05 6.76 -2.03
N MET A 18 7.46 5.50 -1.92
CA MET A 18 8.39 5.05 -0.88
C MET A 18 9.76 5.73 -1.00
N ALA A 19 10.28 5.93 -2.22
CA ALA A 19 11.53 6.67 -2.45
C ALA A 19 11.44 8.14 -2.01
N CYS A 20 10.24 8.73 -2.07
CA CYS A 20 9.95 10.06 -1.53
C CYS A 20 9.62 10.07 -0.03
N GLY A 21 9.80 8.96 0.69
CA GLY A 21 9.43 8.85 2.11
C GLY A 21 7.93 8.97 2.35
N ARG A 22 7.10 8.58 1.36
CA ARG A 22 5.65 8.64 1.49
C ARG A 22 5.10 7.24 1.79
N PRO A 23 4.28 7.09 2.84
CA PRO A 23 3.59 5.83 3.09
C PRO A 23 2.68 5.45 1.92
N VAL A 24 2.52 4.15 1.72
CA VAL A 24 1.69 3.56 0.66
C VAL A 24 0.63 2.65 1.25
N VAL A 25 -0.48 2.47 0.53
CA VAL A 25 -1.46 1.38 0.70
C VAL A 25 -1.72 0.82 -0.69
N VAL A 26 -1.52 -0.48 -0.87
CA VAL A 26 -1.58 -1.15 -2.17
C VAL A 26 -2.41 -2.43 -2.08
N THR A 27 -3.05 -2.80 -3.18
CA THR A 27 -3.73 -4.08 -3.28
C THR A 27 -2.77 -5.23 -3.48
N ASP A 28 -3.18 -6.41 -3.04
CA ASP A 28 -2.44 -7.66 -3.16
C ASP A 28 -2.54 -8.24 -4.57
N VAL A 29 -1.74 -7.66 -5.46
CA VAL A 29 -1.51 -8.11 -6.83
C VAL A 29 -0.01 -8.30 -7.04
N ASP A 30 0.38 -9.23 -7.90
CA ASP A 30 1.77 -9.68 -8.05
C ASP A 30 2.76 -8.50 -8.18
N GLY A 31 2.55 -7.61 -9.15
CA GLY A 31 3.44 -6.47 -9.38
C GLY A 31 3.53 -5.44 -8.24
N ALA A 32 2.56 -5.42 -7.31
CA ALA A 32 2.61 -4.59 -6.11
C ALA A 32 3.30 -5.31 -4.94
N ARG A 33 2.99 -6.60 -4.74
CA ARG A 33 3.58 -7.44 -3.69
C ARG A 33 5.09 -7.60 -3.87
N GLU A 34 5.56 -7.78 -5.10
CA GLU A 34 6.98 -7.99 -5.42
C GLU A 34 7.87 -6.80 -5.06
N GLY A 35 7.35 -5.57 -5.16
CA GLY A 35 8.07 -4.34 -4.85
C GLY A 35 8.02 -3.93 -3.37
N LEU A 36 7.25 -4.64 -2.54
CA LEU A 36 6.98 -4.24 -1.17
C LEU A 36 7.97 -4.88 -0.18
N PRO A 37 8.67 -4.09 0.66
CA PRO A 37 9.47 -4.64 1.75
C PRO A 37 8.63 -5.53 2.69
N PRO A 38 9.13 -6.70 3.12
CA PRO A 38 8.37 -7.61 3.99
C PRO A 38 7.86 -6.97 5.28
N ALA A 39 8.60 -6.00 5.81
CA ALA A 39 8.21 -5.26 7.01
C ALA A 39 6.98 -4.35 6.81
N LEU A 40 6.67 -3.95 5.58
CA LEU A 40 5.53 -3.08 5.27
C LEU A 40 4.25 -3.87 4.94
N VAL A 41 4.38 -5.14 4.52
CA VAL A 41 3.24 -6.02 4.17
C VAL A 41 2.10 -5.97 5.20
N PRO A 42 2.33 -6.07 6.52
CA PRO A 42 1.25 -6.08 7.51
C PRO A 42 0.48 -4.76 7.63
N HIS A 43 1.03 -3.66 7.11
CA HIS A 43 0.52 -2.30 7.35
C HIS A 43 -0.08 -1.67 6.09
N CYS A 44 0.23 -2.16 4.90
CA CYS A 44 -0.18 -1.51 3.66
C CYS A 44 -0.67 -2.43 2.54
N LEU A 45 -0.63 -3.75 2.70
CA LEU A 45 -1.12 -4.70 1.70
C LEU A 45 -2.57 -5.11 2.01
N VAL A 46 -3.50 -4.86 1.09
CA VAL A 46 -4.93 -5.18 1.26
C VAL A 46 -5.46 -6.07 0.12
N PRO A 47 -6.52 -6.86 0.33
CA PRO A 47 -7.11 -7.63 -0.76
C PRO A 47 -7.63 -6.74 -1.91
N PRO A 48 -7.49 -7.16 -3.18
CA PRO A 48 -8.11 -6.46 -4.29
C PRO A 48 -9.64 -6.55 -4.24
N ALA A 49 -10.32 -5.49 -4.69
CA ALA A 49 -11.78 -5.39 -4.71
C ALA A 49 -12.46 -5.49 -3.33
N ASP A 50 -11.74 -5.16 -2.25
CA ASP A 50 -12.29 -5.00 -0.91
C ASP A 50 -12.22 -3.52 -0.46
N PRO A 51 -13.28 -2.72 -0.70
CA PRO A 51 -13.30 -1.32 -0.30
C PRO A 51 -13.24 -1.11 1.21
N ALA A 52 -13.73 -2.06 2.00
CA ALA A 52 -13.73 -1.96 3.46
C ALA A 52 -12.29 -2.12 3.99
N ALA A 53 -11.59 -3.18 3.57
CA ALA A 53 -10.19 -3.38 3.94
C ALA A 53 -9.30 -2.21 3.50
N LEU A 54 -9.54 -1.65 2.30
CA LEU A 54 -8.83 -0.46 1.83
C LEU A 54 -9.08 0.75 2.73
N ALA A 55 -10.34 1.01 3.09
CA ALA A 55 -10.72 2.12 3.96
C ALA A 55 -10.09 1.98 5.35
N ASP A 56 -10.13 0.78 5.93
CA ASP A 56 -9.55 0.49 7.25
C ASP A 56 -8.04 0.69 7.25
N ALA A 57 -7.33 0.22 6.22
CA ALA A 57 -5.88 0.41 6.10
C ALA A 57 -5.50 1.90 5.95
N VAL A 58 -6.25 2.66 5.14
CA VAL A 58 -6.03 4.10 4.99
C VAL A 58 -6.31 4.83 6.30
N ALA A 59 -7.40 4.48 7.00
CA ALA A 59 -7.74 5.09 8.29
C ALA A 59 -6.68 4.80 9.35
N ALA A 60 -6.24 3.54 9.47
CA ALA A 60 -5.17 3.16 10.39
C ALA A 60 -3.89 3.96 10.13
N LEU A 61 -3.50 4.09 8.85
CA LEU A 61 -2.33 4.86 8.45
C LEU A 61 -2.44 6.35 8.77
N LEU A 62 -3.63 6.94 8.62
CA LEU A 62 -3.86 8.35 8.94
C LEU A 62 -3.89 8.63 10.45
N LEU A 63 -4.37 7.68 11.24
CA LEU A 63 -4.54 7.83 12.70
C LEU A 63 -3.27 7.49 13.49
N ASP A 64 -2.38 6.66 12.94
CA ASP A 64 -1.14 6.25 13.59
C ASP A 64 0.03 7.16 13.17
N ALA A 65 0.47 8.04 14.08
CA ALA A 65 1.53 9.00 13.81
C ALA A 65 2.87 8.36 13.35
N PRO A 66 3.35 7.28 14.00
CA PRO A 66 4.43 6.44 13.49
C PRO A 66 4.29 5.96 12.04
N LEU A 67 3.08 5.63 11.58
CA LEU A 67 2.85 5.13 10.22
C LEU A 67 2.75 6.24 9.16
N ARG A 68 2.71 7.52 9.57
CA ARG A 68 2.65 8.68 8.67
C ARG A 68 4.03 9.23 8.26
N ALA A 69 5.09 8.88 8.99
CA ALA A 69 6.40 9.52 8.91
C ALA A 69 7.32 8.91 7.85
#